data_AF-A0A3M7BNV1-F1
#
_entry.id   AF-A0A3M7BNV1-F1
#
_cell.length_a   1.000
_cell.length_b   1.000
_cell.length_c   1.000
_cell.angle_alpha   90.00
_cell.angle_beta   90.00
_cell.angle_gamma   90.00
#
_symmetry.space_group_name_H-M   'P 1'
#
loop_
_entity.id
_entity.type
_entity.pdbx_description
1 polymer ?
#
loop_
_entity_poly.entity_id
_entity_poly.type
_entity_poly.pdbx_seq_one_letter_code
_entity_poly.pdbx_strand_id
1 'polypeptide(L)'
;MPTARPVWTSDEGTMAQETAKSRWPKIVSGIIDDLEVEIDALRICLPQRAEGRAIVHHLHTLREEIKSDAALRPFEPATNPGITGYNKQLAEGGDLSWHKSPWLFAECYLYRYVQEIFSRSQHWQGYDVFKRKKDSTLIKSQNAVKQTADWLTRMVMDAVKPIKELDTEAARLLFIEATALALWGNATDLSLLTNLSLEDIQKLQGQKNIEESQRNIVANDTDLVWQYLQSGKPSNGDCRIDIILDNAGFELYTDLLYASYLLESGLTTSVVLHAKCFPWFVSDATPEDI
;
A
#
# COMPACT_ATOMS: atom_id res chain seq x y z
N MET A 1 1.82 -32.33 1.80
CA MET A 1 2.06 -31.10 1.02
C MET A 1 3.41 -30.56 1.47
N PRO A 2 4.41 -30.39 0.60
CA PRO A 2 5.61 -29.65 0.99
C PRO A 2 5.18 -28.22 1.34
N THR A 3 5.44 -27.80 2.57
CA THR A 3 5.23 -26.41 3.00
C THR A 3 6.30 -25.55 2.37
N ALA A 4 5.90 -24.49 1.68
CA ALA A 4 6.85 -23.52 1.12
C ALA A 4 7.77 -23.03 2.26
N ARG A 5 9.09 -23.11 2.03
CA ARG A 5 10.07 -22.57 2.99
C ARG A 5 9.94 -21.04 2.97
N PRO A 6 9.84 -20.37 4.13
CA PRO A 6 9.89 -18.91 4.16
C PRO A 6 11.22 -18.42 3.61
N VAL A 7 11.25 -17.24 2.98
CA VAL A 7 12.50 -16.59 2.57
C VAL A 7 13.16 -15.98 3.81
N TRP A 8 14.45 -16.24 4.02
CA TRP A 8 15.19 -15.73 5.18
C TRP A 8 16.10 -14.57 4.81
N THR A 9 16.31 -13.65 5.75
CA THR A 9 17.28 -12.55 5.61
C THR A 9 18.73 -13.04 5.55
N SER A 10 18.98 -14.28 5.97
CA SER A 10 20.28 -14.94 5.87
C SER A 10 20.55 -15.59 4.51
N ASP A 11 19.53 -15.74 3.66
CA ASP A 11 19.68 -16.43 2.38
C ASP A 11 20.54 -15.57 1.43
N GLU A 12 21.74 -16.05 1.10
CA GLU A 12 22.73 -15.31 0.32
C GLU A 12 22.25 -14.98 -1.10
N GLY A 13 22.54 -13.76 -1.55
CA GLY A 13 22.19 -13.29 -2.89
C GLY A 13 20.70 -12.99 -3.08
N THR A 14 19.89 -13.09 -2.04
CA THR A 14 18.46 -12.78 -2.11
C THR A 14 18.17 -11.30 -1.89
N MET A 15 17.03 -10.84 -2.43
CA MET A 15 16.50 -9.52 -2.14
C MET A 15 16.19 -9.34 -0.64
N ALA A 16 15.83 -10.41 0.08
CA ALA A 16 15.61 -10.36 1.53
C ALA A 16 16.88 -9.96 2.28
N GLN A 17 18.02 -10.57 1.92
CA GLN A 17 19.32 -10.22 2.50
C GLN A 17 19.73 -8.78 2.18
N GLU A 18 19.56 -8.33 0.93
CA GLU A 18 19.85 -6.94 0.55
C GLU A 18 18.96 -5.96 1.31
N THR A 19 17.66 -6.26 1.40
CA THR A 19 16.67 -5.44 2.07
C THR A 19 17.03 -5.28 3.55
N ALA A 20 17.36 -6.38 4.22
CA ALA A 20 17.74 -6.37 5.62
C ALA A 20 19.02 -5.55 5.89
N LYS A 21 20.06 -5.77 5.07
CA LYS A 21 21.38 -5.14 5.28
C LYS A 21 21.45 -3.68 4.84
N SER A 22 20.67 -3.28 3.82
CA SER A 22 20.80 -1.99 3.15
C SER A 22 19.56 -1.11 3.27
N ARG A 23 18.36 -1.68 3.07
CA ARG A 23 17.13 -0.89 2.97
C ARG A 23 16.56 -0.54 4.33
N TRP A 24 16.49 -1.49 5.27
CA TRP A 24 15.97 -1.21 6.61
C TRP A 24 16.74 -0.11 7.36
N PRO A 25 18.10 -0.10 7.39
CA PRO A 25 18.83 1.01 8.02
C PRO A 25 18.56 2.36 7.35
N LYS A 26 18.34 2.39 6.03
CA LYS A 26 18.00 3.62 5.29
C LYS A 26 16.58 4.10 5.61
N ILE A 27 15.63 3.19 5.77
CA ILE A 27 14.26 3.52 6.21
C ILE A 27 14.32 4.17 7.59
N VAL A 28 15.03 3.56 8.54
CA VAL A 28 15.16 4.13 9.90
C VAL A 28 15.89 5.49 9.87
N SER A 29 16.93 5.65 9.05
CA SER A 29 17.56 6.96 8.84
C SER A 29 16.57 8.01 8.30
N GLY A 30 15.76 7.65 7.30
CA GLY A 30 14.75 8.58 6.77
C GLY A 30 13.73 9.02 7.81
N ILE A 31 13.30 8.11 8.68
CA ILE A 31 12.41 8.45 9.82
C ILE A 31 13.10 9.43 10.77
N ILE A 32 14.39 9.20 11.09
CA ILE A 32 15.16 10.10 11.95
C ILE A 32 15.24 11.48 11.31
N ASP A 33 15.66 11.56 10.04
CA ASP A 33 15.85 12.83 9.33
C ASP A 33 14.53 13.64 9.30
N ASP A 34 13.40 13.01 8.96
CA ASP A 34 12.09 13.67 8.93
C ASP A 34 11.62 14.13 10.33
N LEU A 35 11.86 13.30 11.35
CA LEU A 35 11.50 13.62 12.73
C LEU A 35 12.34 14.76 13.29
N GLU A 36 13.64 14.84 12.97
CA GLU A 36 14.51 15.94 13.39
C GLU A 36 14.03 17.28 12.85
N VAL A 37 13.58 17.32 11.59
CA VAL A 37 12.99 18.53 10.99
C VAL A 37 11.73 18.95 11.74
N GLU A 38 10.86 18.01 12.11
CA GLU A 38 9.65 18.30 12.90
C GLU A 38 10.00 18.83 14.29
N ILE A 39 10.94 18.19 14.98
CA ILE A 39 11.40 18.58 16.31
C ILE A 39 12.00 19.99 16.29
N ASP A 40 12.79 20.32 15.27
CA ASP A 40 13.45 21.62 15.18
C ASP A 40 12.49 22.78 14.86
N ALA A 41 11.34 22.48 14.25
CA ALA A 41 10.25 23.45 14.11
C ALA A 41 9.52 23.74 15.44
N LEU A 42 9.64 22.87 16.45
CA LEU A 42 9.03 23.07 17.77
C LEU A 42 9.82 24.06 18.63
N ARG A 43 9.09 24.88 19.41
CA ARG A 43 9.69 25.77 20.42
C ARG A 43 10.46 24.97 21.47
N ILE A 44 11.60 25.51 21.92
CA ILE A 44 12.54 24.82 22.82
C ILE A 44 11.89 24.38 24.15
N CYS A 45 10.96 25.17 24.70
CA CYS A 45 10.32 24.89 25.98
C CYS A 45 9.20 23.84 25.93
N LEU A 46 8.86 23.32 24.75
CA LEU A 46 7.78 22.35 24.59
C LEU A 46 8.24 20.95 25.02
N PRO A 47 7.52 20.26 25.92
CA PRO A 47 7.81 18.87 26.30
C PRO A 47 7.92 17.92 25.10
N GLN A 48 7.14 18.18 24.05
CA GLN A 48 7.18 17.49 22.75
C GLN A 48 8.58 17.42 22.17
N ARG A 49 9.37 18.50 22.28
CA ARG A 49 10.72 18.57 21.74
C ARG A 49 11.67 17.63 22.48
N ALA A 50 11.58 17.59 23.81
CA ALA A 50 12.39 16.70 24.64
C ALA A 50 12.02 15.22 24.40
N GLU A 51 10.73 14.91 24.34
CA GLU A 51 10.24 13.56 23.98
C GLU A 51 10.70 13.14 22.58
N GLY A 52 10.58 14.02 21.60
CA GLY A 52 11.02 13.75 20.22
C GLY A 52 12.52 13.44 20.16
N ARG A 53 13.36 14.19 20.88
CA ARG A 53 14.81 13.91 20.94
C ARG A 53 15.12 12.55 21.60
N ALA A 54 14.32 12.12 22.58
CA ALA A 54 14.44 10.78 23.14
C ALA A 54 14.03 9.69 22.13
N ILE A 55 12.98 9.92 21.35
CA ILE A 55 12.56 9.02 20.25
C ILE A 55 13.68 8.88 19.21
N VAL A 56 14.30 9.99 18.77
CA VAL A 56 15.43 9.99 17.84
C VAL A 56 16.58 9.13 18.38
N HIS A 57 16.89 9.21 19.67
CA HIS A 57 17.91 8.36 20.29
C HIS A 57 17.56 6.86 20.18
N HIS A 58 16.32 6.47 20.48
CA HIS A 58 15.87 5.08 20.31
C HIS A 58 15.94 4.60 18.86
N LEU A 59 15.59 5.45 17.90
CA LEU A 59 15.69 5.12 16.47
C LEU A 59 17.13 4.96 16.01
N HIS A 60 18.07 5.76 16.53
CA HIS A 60 19.50 5.53 16.30
C HIS A 60 19.96 4.18 16.83
N THR A 61 19.55 3.81 18.05
CA THR A 61 19.85 2.48 18.62
C THR A 61 19.30 1.37 17.74
N LEU A 62 18.02 1.44 17.34
CA LEU A 62 17.39 0.47 16.43
C LEU A 62 18.18 0.33 15.12
N ARG A 63 18.60 1.46 14.51
CA ARG A 63 19.38 1.43 13.27
C ARG A 63 20.71 0.69 13.43
N GLU A 64 21.41 0.92 14.53
CA GLU A 64 22.69 0.25 14.79
C GLU A 64 22.48 -1.23 15.17
N GLU A 65 21.40 -1.58 15.88
CA GLU A 65 20.97 -2.97 16.12
C GLU A 65 20.75 -3.72 14.79
N ILE A 66 20.06 -3.11 13.82
CA ILE A 66 19.86 -3.70 12.48
C ILE A 66 21.20 -3.94 11.81
N LYS A 67 22.07 -2.92 11.73
CA LYS A 67 23.37 -3.02 11.04
C LYS A 67 24.30 -4.05 11.65
N SER A 68 24.29 -4.17 12.98
CA SER A 68 25.16 -5.09 13.73
C SER A 68 24.60 -6.50 13.85
N ASP A 69 23.47 -6.80 13.19
CA ASP A 69 22.79 -8.09 13.29
C ASP A 69 22.42 -8.48 14.73
N ALA A 70 21.95 -7.50 15.52
CA ALA A 70 21.53 -7.76 16.88
C ALA A 70 20.37 -8.76 16.93
N ALA A 71 20.27 -9.49 18.04
CA ALA A 71 19.15 -10.39 18.30
C ALA A 71 17.82 -9.61 18.37
N LEU A 72 16.76 -10.17 17.80
CA LEU A 72 15.42 -9.61 17.94
C LEU A 72 14.91 -9.84 19.36
N ARG A 73 14.31 -8.81 19.96
CA ARG A 73 13.90 -8.84 21.37
C ARG A 73 12.39 -8.86 21.54
N PRO A 74 11.85 -9.55 22.57
CA PRO A 74 10.43 -9.46 22.85
C PRO A 74 10.04 -8.02 23.17
N PHE A 75 8.84 -7.63 22.76
CA PHE A 75 8.23 -6.40 23.20
C PHE A 75 7.85 -6.53 24.68
N GLU A 76 8.02 -5.45 25.45
CA GLU A 76 7.54 -5.41 26.83
C GLU A 76 6.03 -5.68 26.86
N PRO A 77 5.53 -6.52 27.80
CA PRO A 77 4.11 -6.85 27.88
C PRO A 77 3.27 -5.61 28.15
N ALA A 78 2.66 -5.06 27.10
CA ALA A 78 1.68 -4.00 27.19
C ALA A 78 0.33 -4.48 26.62
N THR A 79 -0.73 -3.80 27.02
CA THR A 79 -2.17 -4.07 26.83
C THR A 79 -2.66 -4.19 25.37
N ASN A 80 -1.75 -4.29 24.38
CA ASN A 80 -2.08 -4.38 22.97
C ASN A 80 -2.10 -5.85 22.50
N PRO A 81 -3.27 -6.42 22.15
CA PRO A 81 -3.39 -7.79 21.67
C PRO A 81 -2.47 -8.11 20.48
N GLY A 82 -2.18 -7.13 19.62
CA GLY A 82 -1.37 -7.29 18.41
C GLY A 82 0.11 -7.60 18.68
N ILE A 83 0.62 -7.36 19.89
CA ILE A 83 2.03 -7.60 20.27
C ILE A 83 2.26 -9.07 20.67
N THR A 84 1.26 -9.72 21.25
CA THR A 84 1.37 -11.10 21.76
C THR A 84 1.79 -12.09 20.68
N GLY A 85 1.33 -11.90 19.44
CA GLY A 85 1.70 -12.71 18.28
C GLY A 85 3.19 -12.65 17.95
N TYR A 86 3.82 -11.47 18.04
CA TYR A 86 5.25 -11.31 17.79
C TYR A 86 6.09 -12.00 18.86
N ASN A 87 5.76 -11.81 20.14
CA ASN A 87 6.50 -12.44 21.23
C ASN A 87 6.40 -13.97 21.17
N LYS A 88 5.23 -14.50 20.79
CA LYS A 88 5.05 -15.94 20.54
C LYS A 88 5.94 -16.42 19.39
N GLN A 89 5.94 -15.72 18.25
CA GLN A 89 6.77 -16.09 17.10
C GLN A 89 8.27 -15.99 17.39
N LEU A 90 8.71 -15.00 18.17
CA LEU A 90 10.11 -14.90 18.64
C LEU A 90 10.49 -16.11 19.51
N ALA A 91 9.64 -16.46 20.47
CA ALA A 91 9.89 -17.59 21.37
C ALA A 91 9.94 -18.94 20.61
N GLU A 92 9.07 -19.12 19.62
CA GLU A 92 9.03 -20.32 18.77
C GLU A 92 10.19 -20.35 17.75
N GLY A 93 10.66 -19.19 17.31
CA GLY A 93 11.73 -19.05 16.32
C GLY A 93 13.15 -19.21 16.86
N GLY A 94 13.35 -19.17 18.18
CA GLY A 94 14.67 -19.31 18.82
C GLY A 94 15.57 -18.09 18.59
N ASP A 95 16.84 -18.33 18.26
CA ASP A 95 17.87 -17.29 18.07
C ASP A 95 17.71 -16.53 16.75
N LEU A 96 16.67 -15.70 16.67
CA LEU A 96 16.39 -14.80 15.55
C LEU A 96 17.15 -13.47 15.71
N SER A 97 17.76 -13.01 14.62
CA SER A 97 18.41 -11.70 14.52
C SER A 97 17.97 -10.97 13.25
N TRP A 98 18.34 -9.71 13.10
CA TRP A 98 17.96 -8.90 11.93
C TRP A 98 18.37 -9.53 10.58
N HIS A 99 19.53 -10.15 10.50
CA HIS A 99 20.04 -10.84 9.30
C HIS A 99 19.89 -12.37 9.37
N LYS A 100 19.20 -12.91 10.38
CA LYS A 100 18.88 -14.34 10.51
C LYS A 100 17.45 -14.54 11.02
N SER A 101 16.48 -14.26 10.16
CA SER A 101 15.06 -14.42 10.47
C SER A 101 14.22 -14.55 9.19
N PRO A 102 12.98 -15.10 9.27
CA PRO A 102 12.04 -15.04 8.18
C PRO A 102 11.78 -13.58 7.76
N TRP A 103 11.95 -13.27 6.48
CA TRP A 103 11.94 -11.89 5.98
C TRP A 103 10.65 -11.16 6.32
N LEU A 104 9.50 -11.77 5.99
CA LEU A 104 8.18 -11.20 6.28
C LEU A 104 8.00 -10.89 7.78
N PHE A 105 8.47 -11.78 8.66
CA PHE A 105 8.37 -11.57 10.10
C PHE A 105 9.24 -10.38 10.56
N ALA A 106 10.51 -10.36 10.17
CA ALA A 106 11.45 -9.34 10.60
C ALA A 106 11.09 -7.94 10.07
N GLU A 107 10.55 -7.86 8.86
CA GLU A 107 10.09 -6.59 8.30
C GLU A 107 8.83 -6.09 9.02
N CYS A 108 7.85 -6.96 9.26
CA CYS A 108 6.69 -6.63 10.11
C CYS A 108 7.10 -6.23 11.53
N TYR A 109 8.13 -6.88 12.08
CA TYR A 109 8.67 -6.57 13.40
C TYR A 109 9.32 -5.18 13.43
N LEU A 110 10.05 -4.78 12.38
CA LEU A 110 10.64 -3.44 12.26
C LEU A 110 9.59 -2.34 12.43
N TYR A 111 8.53 -2.38 11.61
CA TYR A 111 7.49 -1.34 11.65
C TYR A 111 6.69 -1.37 12.95
N ARG A 112 6.46 -2.57 13.53
CA ARG A 112 5.85 -2.67 14.86
C ARG A 112 6.75 -2.06 15.93
N TYR A 113 8.05 -2.29 15.87
CA TYR A 113 9.01 -1.74 16.82
C TYR A 113 9.05 -0.22 16.75
N VAL A 114 9.10 0.34 15.53
CA VAL A 114 8.98 1.79 15.34
C VAL A 114 7.69 2.27 15.96
N GLN A 115 6.53 1.71 15.61
CA GLN A 115 5.24 2.13 16.16
C GLN A 115 5.20 2.06 17.70
N GLU A 116 5.87 1.07 18.29
CA GLU A 116 5.90 0.92 19.74
C GLU A 116 6.76 1.96 20.46
N ILE A 117 7.78 2.53 19.80
CA ILE A 117 8.49 3.71 20.34
C ILE A 117 7.53 4.90 20.46
N PHE A 118 6.69 5.11 19.45
CA PHE A 118 5.76 6.24 19.39
C PHE A 118 4.54 6.03 20.30
N SER A 119 4.01 4.82 20.39
CA SER A 119 2.83 4.48 21.23
C SER A 119 3.06 4.80 22.72
N ARG A 120 4.31 4.75 23.18
CA ARG A 120 4.72 5.02 24.58
C ARG A 120 4.94 6.49 24.87
N SER A 121 5.08 7.33 23.85
CA SER A 121 5.19 8.78 24.03
C SER A 121 3.85 9.36 24.50
N GLN A 122 3.84 10.52 25.15
CA GLN A 122 2.58 11.23 25.46
C GLN A 122 2.16 12.14 24.30
N HIS A 123 3.13 12.66 23.55
CA HIS A 123 2.89 13.68 22.54
C HIS A 123 3.00 13.22 21.09
N TRP A 124 3.61 12.05 20.85
CA TRP A 124 3.90 11.55 19.50
C TRP A 124 3.12 10.28 19.11
N GLN A 125 2.14 9.84 19.91
CA GLN A 125 1.41 8.58 19.68
C GLN A 125 0.75 8.47 18.30
N GLY A 126 0.17 9.56 17.81
CA GLY A 126 -0.50 9.64 16.50
C GLY A 126 0.38 10.21 15.40
N TYR A 127 1.69 10.37 15.62
CA TYR A 127 2.58 10.92 14.61
C TYR A 127 2.87 9.89 13.53
N ASP A 128 2.51 10.23 12.29
CA ASP A 128 2.86 9.44 11.13
C ASP A 128 4.23 9.85 10.59
N VAL A 129 5.22 9.00 10.88
CA VAL A 129 6.62 9.16 10.46
C VAL A 129 6.84 9.13 8.95
N PHE A 130 5.84 8.73 8.16
CA PHE A 130 5.93 8.67 6.70
C PHE A 130 5.02 9.67 5.99
N LYS A 131 4.21 10.43 6.73
CA LYS A 131 3.23 11.40 6.19
C LYS A 131 3.87 12.34 5.16
N ARG A 132 5.00 12.96 5.51
CA ARG A 132 5.72 13.91 4.63
C ARG A 132 6.10 13.28 3.29
N LYS A 133 6.56 12.03 3.32
CA LYS A 133 6.94 11.28 2.12
C LYS A 133 5.72 10.88 1.28
N LYS A 134 4.63 10.44 1.92
CA LYS A 134 3.36 10.12 1.26
C LYS A 134 2.78 11.35 0.55
N ASP A 135 2.67 12.46 1.26
CA ASP A 135 2.15 13.72 0.73
C ASP A 135 3.02 14.26 -0.40
N SER A 136 4.36 14.25 -0.25
CA SER A 136 5.28 14.69 -1.30
C SER A 136 5.17 13.84 -2.56
N THR A 137 4.99 12.53 -2.42
CA THR A 137 4.80 11.62 -3.56
C THR A 137 3.50 11.92 -4.30
N LEU A 138 2.40 12.14 -3.56
CA LEU A 138 1.11 12.51 -4.17
C LEU A 138 1.19 13.84 -4.93
N ILE A 139 1.82 14.86 -4.33
CA ILE A 139 2.01 16.17 -4.98
C ILE A 139 2.80 16.03 -6.29
N LYS A 140 3.85 15.21 -6.31
CA LYS A 140 4.62 14.93 -7.54
C LYS A 140 3.78 14.26 -8.62
N SER A 141 2.75 13.50 -8.24
CA SER A 141 1.81 12.84 -9.15
C SER A 141 0.63 13.72 -9.58
N GLN A 142 0.61 15.03 -9.28
CA GLN A 142 -0.54 15.92 -9.59
C GLN A 142 -1.00 15.88 -11.06
N ASN A 143 -0.07 15.74 -12.01
CA ASN A 143 -0.39 15.69 -13.44
C ASN A 143 -1.08 14.36 -13.79
N ALA A 144 -0.61 13.27 -13.19
CA ALA A 144 -1.22 11.95 -13.31
C ALA A 144 -2.65 11.99 -12.78
N VAL A 145 -2.82 12.51 -11.55
CA VAL A 145 -4.13 12.71 -10.89
C VAL A 145 -5.09 13.45 -11.80
N LYS A 146 -4.66 14.58 -12.38
CA LYS A 146 -5.50 15.36 -13.28
C LYS A 146 -5.92 14.57 -14.52
N GLN A 147 -4.99 13.88 -15.17
CA GLN A 147 -5.28 13.12 -16.39
C GLN A 147 -6.25 11.96 -16.13
N THR A 148 -6.08 11.24 -15.02
CA THR A 148 -6.98 10.15 -14.62
C THR A 148 -8.34 10.65 -14.13
N ALA A 149 -8.41 11.83 -13.52
CA ALA A 149 -9.67 12.47 -13.15
C ALA A 149 -10.48 12.84 -14.39
N ASP A 150 -9.83 13.42 -15.42
CA ASP A 150 -10.47 13.73 -16.69
C ASP A 150 -10.96 12.45 -17.38
N TRP A 151 -10.17 11.37 -17.34
CA TRP A 151 -10.58 10.06 -17.86
C TRP A 151 -11.81 9.51 -17.14
N LEU A 152 -11.82 9.46 -15.80
CA LEU A 152 -12.96 8.97 -15.04
C LEU A 152 -14.21 9.82 -15.30
N THR A 153 -14.07 11.15 -15.32
CA THR A 153 -15.18 12.06 -15.61
C THR A 153 -15.80 11.74 -16.97
N ARG A 154 -14.98 11.50 -18.01
CA ARG A 154 -15.47 11.08 -19.32
C ARG A 154 -16.16 9.72 -19.31
N MET A 155 -15.64 8.77 -18.52
CA MET A 155 -16.18 7.40 -18.46
C MET A 155 -17.45 7.27 -17.61
N VAL A 156 -17.57 8.05 -16.55
CA VAL A 156 -18.67 7.95 -15.56
C VAL A 156 -19.72 9.04 -15.76
N MET A 157 -19.29 10.29 -15.99
CA MET A 157 -20.17 11.46 -15.98
C MET A 157 -20.59 11.90 -17.39
N ASP A 158 -19.65 11.94 -18.34
CA ASP A 158 -19.90 12.42 -19.71
C ASP A 158 -20.18 11.28 -20.71
N ALA A 159 -20.35 10.05 -20.21
CA ALA A 159 -20.59 8.91 -21.06
C ALA A 159 -21.91 9.08 -21.82
N VAL A 160 -21.86 8.92 -23.15
CA VAL A 160 -23.04 8.97 -24.05
C VAL A 160 -24.13 7.98 -23.62
N LYS A 161 -23.71 6.91 -22.91
CA LYS A 161 -24.57 5.96 -22.22
C LYS A 161 -24.02 5.69 -20.82
N PRO A 162 -24.86 5.54 -19.79
CA PRO A 162 -24.44 5.03 -18.48
C PRO A 162 -23.64 3.74 -18.64
N ILE A 163 -22.62 3.51 -17.78
CA ILE A 163 -21.78 2.31 -17.82
C ILE A 163 -22.62 1.02 -17.77
N LYS A 164 -23.74 1.06 -17.04
CA LYS A 164 -24.73 -0.04 -16.92
C LYS A 164 -25.43 -0.42 -18.24
N GLU A 165 -25.40 0.46 -19.22
CA GLU A 165 -26.06 0.31 -20.53
C GLU A 165 -25.08 0.00 -21.67
N LEU A 166 -23.79 -0.16 -21.36
CA LEU A 166 -22.79 -0.65 -22.30
C LEU A 166 -23.11 -2.10 -22.69
N ASP A 167 -22.80 -2.47 -23.94
CA ASP A 167 -22.82 -3.87 -24.33
C ASP A 167 -21.75 -4.66 -23.54
N THR A 168 -21.94 -5.98 -23.46
CA THR A 168 -21.14 -6.87 -22.60
C THR A 168 -19.65 -6.79 -22.91
N GLU A 169 -19.26 -6.61 -24.17
CA GLU A 169 -17.84 -6.56 -24.56
C GLU A 169 -17.23 -5.21 -24.22
N ALA A 170 -17.90 -4.10 -24.53
CA ALA A 170 -17.44 -2.77 -24.12
C ALA A 170 -17.30 -2.65 -22.60
N ALA A 171 -18.25 -3.22 -21.85
CA ALA A 171 -18.19 -3.24 -20.39
C ALA A 171 -17.01 -4.09 -19.87
N ARG A 172 -16.70 -5.21 -20.52
CA ARG A 172 -15.55 -6.07 -20.21
C ARG A 172 -14.22 -5.37 -20.46
N LEU A 173 -14.07 -4.70 -21.61
CA LEU A 173 -12.84 -3.96 -21.95
C LEU A 173 -12.61 -2.81 -20.96
N LEU A 174 -13.67 -2.10 -20.58
CA LEU A 174 -13.59 -1.05 -19.56
C LEU A 174 -13.20 -1.63 -18.18
N PHE A 175 -13.72 -2.79 -17.81
CA PHE A 175 -13.33 -3.48 -16.57
C PHE A 175 -11.85 -3.82 -16.56
N ILE A 176 -11.31 -4.30 -17.69
CA ILE A 176 -9.89 -4.60 -17.85
C ILE A 176 -9.04 -3.36 -17.65
N GLU A 177 -9.39 -2.25 -18.29
CA GLU A 177 -8.65 -0.99 -18.19
C GLU A 177 -8.72 -0.40 -16.78
N ALA A 178 -9.89 -0.40 -16.15
CA ALA A 178 -10.04 0.06 -14.77
C ALA A 178 -9.25 -0.81 -13.78
N THR A 179 -9.17 -2.12 -14.02
CA THR A 179 -8.37 -3.05 -13.21
C THR A 179 -6.87 -2.83 -13.43
N ALA A 180 -6.44 -2.58 -14.67
CA ALA A 180 -5.05 -2.27 -15.00
C ALA A 180 -4.60 -0.94 -14.37
N LEU A 181 -5.48 0.07 -14.32
CA LEU A 181 -5.23 1.33 -13.64
C LEU A 181 -4.93 1.12 -12.14
N ALA A 182 -5.75 0.32 -11.46
CA ALA A 182 -5.53 -0.02 -10.04
C ALA A 182 -4.25 -0.86 -9.84
N LEU A 183 -4.00 -1.83 -10.72
CA LEU A 183 -2.80 -2.69 -10.66
C LEU A 183 -1.50 -1.90 -10.77
N TRP A 184 -1.41 -1.01 -11.76
CA TRP A 184 -0.17 -0.30 -12.05
C TRP A 184 0.01 0.92 -11.16
N GLY A 185 -1.07 1.54 -10.68
CA GLY A 185 -1.01 2.66 -9.72
C GLY A 185 0.02 3.71 -10.12
N ASN A 186 1.00 3.94 -9.25
CA ASN A 186 2.09 4.90 -9.46
C ASN A 186 3.10 4.53 -10.57
N ALA A 187 3.06 3.31 -11.08
CA ALA A 187 3.84 2.83 -12.22
C ALA A 187 3.07 2.88 -13.55
N THR A 188 1.84 3.40 -13.55
CA THR A 188 1.03 3.45 -14.77
C THR A 188 1.64 4.37 -15.82
N ASP A 189 1.84 3.83 -17.03
CA ASP A 189 2.17 4.64 -18.20
C ASP A 189 0.92 5.41 -18.62
N LEU A 190 0.84 6.68 -18.22
CA LEU A 190 -0.29 7.55 -18.51
C LEU A 190 -0.60 7.66 -20.02
N SER A 191 0.39 7.44 -20.89
CA SER A 191 0.17 7.44 -22.33
C SER A 191 -0.77 6.33 -22.80
N LEU A 192 -0.90 5.25 -22.02
CA LEU A 192 -1.85 4.16 -22.27
C LEU A 192 -3.27 4.55 -21.84
N LEU A 193 -3.41 5.28 -20.74
CA LEU A 193 -4.72 5.71 -20.20
C LEU A 193 -5.34 6.89 -20.98
N THR A 194 -4.51 7.80 -21.51
CA THR A 194 -5.00 9.04 -22.12
C THR A 194 -5.62 8.86 -23.51
N ASN A 195 -5.48 7.68 -24.12
CA ASN A 195 -5.87 7.42 -25.52
C ASN A 195 -7.16 6.58 -25.67
N LEU A 196 -7.84 6.23 -24.57
CA LEU A 196 -9.03 5.40 -24.61
C LEU A 196 -10.28 6.24 -24.31
N SER A 197 -10.89 6.81 -25.36
CA SER A 197 -12.29 7.23 -25.26
C SER A 197 -13.22 6.00 -25.38
N LEU A 198 -14.49 6.12 -24.96
CA LEU A 198 -15.49 5.05 -25.19
C LEU A 198 -15.61 4.69 -26.68
N GLU A 199 -15.40 5.66 -27.57
CA GLU A 199 -15.37 5.44 -29.02
C GLU A 199 -14.14 4.64 -29.47
N ASP A 200 -13.01 4.76 -28.76
CA ASP A 200 -11.78 4.02 -29.03
C ASP A 200 -11.83 2.59 -28.45
N ILE A 201 -12.51 2.40 -27.31
CA ILE A 201 -12.82 1.07 -26.75
C ILE A 201 -13.72 0.28 -27.72
N GLN A 202 -14.66 0.95 -28.37
CA GLN A 202 -15.54 0.34 -29.38
C GLN A 202 -14.84 0.07 -30.73
N LYS A 203 -13.66 0.65 -30.98
CA LYS A 203 -12.86 0.43 -32.20
C LYS A 203 -11.70 -0.53 -31.90
N LEU A 204 -11.20 -1.23 -32.93
CA LEU A 204 -10.04 -2.14 -32.85
C LEU A 204 -8.74 -1.49 -32.31
N GLN A 205 -8.70 -0.16 -32.14
CA GLN A 205 -7.58 0.55 -31.53
C GLN A 205 -7.47 0.30 -30.03
N GLY A 206 -8.59 0.08 -29.32
CA GLY A 206 -8.58 -0.22 -27.89
C GLY A 206 -7.90 -1.55 -27.55
N GLN A 207 -8.07 -2.58 -28.37
CA GLN A 207 -7.47 -3.90 -28.15
C GLN A 207 -5.94 -3.88 -28.16
N LYS A 208 -5.31 -3.13 -29.07
CA LYS A 208 -3.84 -3.02 -29.09
C LYS A 208 -3.28 -2.30 -27.87
N ASN A 209 -3.95 -1.23 -27.42
CA ASN A 209 -3.53 -0.51 -26.22
C ASN A 209 -3.68 -1.38 -24.97
N ILE A 210 -4.75 -2.19 -24.89
CA ILE A 210 -4.95 -3.20 -23.84
C ILE A 210 -3.85 -4.27 -23.89
N GLU A 211 -3.52 -4.81 -25.06
CA GLU A 211 -2.43 -5.79 -25.21
C GLU A 211 -1.09 -5.20 -24.76
N GLU A 212 -0.80 -3.94 -25.09
CA GLU A 212 0.40 -3.24 -24.65
C GLU A 212 0.41 -2.97 -23.14
N SER A 213 -0.74 -2.62 -22.55
CA SER A 213 -0.87 -2.38 -21.09
C SER A 213 -0.75 -3.68 -20.28
N GLN A 214 -1.08 -4.81 -20.90
CA GLN A 214 -1.01 -6.15 -20.29
C GLN A 214 0.30 -6.89 -20.55
N ARG A 215 1.18 -6.41 -21.42
CA ARG A 215 2.39 -7.15 -21.86
C ARG A 215 3.32 -7.59 -20.73
N ASN A 216 3.27 -6.90 -19.60
CA ASN A 216 4.10 -7.19 -18.41
C ASN A 216 3.34 -8.01 -17.34
N ILE A 217 2.09 -8.39 -17.58
CA ILE A 217 1.28 -9.21 -16.67
C ILE A 217 1.56 -10.68 -16.99
N VAL A 218 2.31 -11.36 -16.12
CA VAL A 218 2.76 -12.75 -16.34
C VAL A 218 1.68 -13.79 -16.04
N ALA A 219 0.68 -13.44 -15.24
CA ALA A 219 -0.49 -14.25 -14.92
C ALA A 219 -1.70 -13.32 -14.80
N ASN A 220 -2.73 -13.56 -15.61
CA ASN A 220 -3.85 -12.62 -15.76
C ASN A 220 -5.20 -13.35 -15.65
N ASP A 221 -5.83 -13.25 -14.47
CA ASP A 221 -7.15 -13.83 -14.21
C ASP A 221 -8.28 -12.78 -14.33
N THR A 222 -8.02 -11.61 -14.91
CA THR A 222 -8.99 -10.50 -15.00
C THR A 222 -10.30 -10.95 -15.67
N ASP A 223 -10.22 -11.75 -16.74
CA ASP A 223 -11.42 -12.29 -17.41
C ASP A 223 -12.22 -13.26 -16.53
N LEU A 224 -11.57 -14.03 -15.66
CA LEU A 224 -12.25 -14.92 -14.71
C LEU A 224 -12.99 -14.11 -13.65
N VAL A 225 -12.37 -13.02 -13.16
CA VAL A 225 -13.01 -12.09 -12.21
C VAL A 225 -14.22 -11.42 -12.86
N TRP A 226 -14.09 -10.97 -14.11
CA TRP A 226 -15.21 -10.40 -14.86
C TRP A 226 -16.39 -11.38 -14.97
N GLN A 227 -16.12 -12.62 -15.38
CA GLN A 227 -17.15 -13.66 -15.48
C GLN A 227 -17.81 -13.95 -14.13
N TYR A 228 -17.02 -13.99 -13.06
CA TYR A 228 -17.53 -14.17 -11.71
C TYR A 228 -18.49 -13.05 -11.32
N LEU A 229 -18.10 -11.78 -11.51
CA LEU A 229 -18.93 -10.62 -11.20
C LEU A 229 -20.22 -10.57 -12.03
N GLN A 230 -20.17 -11.01 -13.30
CA GLN A 230 -21.36 -11.10 -14.16
C GLN A 230 -22.32 -12.22 -13.72
N SER A 231 -21.78 -13.37 -13.29
CA SER A 231 -22.58 -14.52 -12.85
C SER A 231 -23.14 -14.39 -11.43
N GLY A 232 -22.51 -13.53 -10.62
CA GLY A 232 -22.64 -13.53 -9.16
C GLY A 232 -23.69 -12.61 -8.57
N LYS A 233 -24.59 -11.99 -9.34
CA LYS A 233 -25.63 -11.11 -8.77
C LYS A 233 -26.58 -11.93 -7.87
N PRO A 234 -26.48 -11.79 -6.54
CA PRO A 234 -27.22 -12.66 -5.64
C PRO A 234 -28.71 -12.26 -5.62
N SER A 235 -29.58 -13.22 -5.36
CA SER A 235 -31.04 -13.05 -5.43
C SER A 235 -31.60 -11.98 -4.48
N ASN A 236 -30.83 -11.63 -3.44
CA ASN A 236 -31.14 -10.59 -2.44
C ASN A 236 -30.62 -9.19 -2.83
N GLY A 237 -29.88 -9.08 -3.94
CA GLY A 237 -29.39 -7.82 -4.48
C GLY A 237 -28.15 -7.22 -3.82
N ASP A 238 -27.56 -7.84 -2.78
CA ASP A 238 -26.41 -7.29 -2.06
C ASP A 238 -25.09 -7.95 -2.50
N CYS A 239 -24.20 -7.17 -3.12
CA CYS A 239 -22.90 -7.60 -3.58
C CYS A 239 -21.84 -6.67 -2.96
N ARG A 240 -20.83 -7.24 -2.31
CA ARG A 240 -19.76 -6.51 -1.65
C ARG A 240 -18.42 -6.90 -2.25
N ILE A 241 -17.59 -5.89 -2.51
CA ILE A 241 -16.18 -6.05 -2.87
C ILE A 241 -15.32 -5.46 -1.76
N ASP A 242 -14.29 -6.20 -1.35
CA ASP A 242 -13.32 -5.77 -0.36
C ASP A 242 -11.99 -5.47 -1.05
N ILE A 243 -11.43 -4.29 -0.83
CA ILE A 243 -10.12 -3.88 -1.34
C ILE A 243 -9.17 -3.78 -0.16
N ILE A 244 -8.11 -4.60 -0.18
CA ILE A 244 -7.04 -4.54 0.81
C ILE A 244 -5.99 -3.58 0.28
N LEU A 245 -5.95 -2.37 0.83
CA LEU A 245 -5.12 -1.29 0.32
C LEU A 245 -3.64 -1.60 0.53
N ASP A 246 -2.82 -1.23 -0.44
CA ASP A 246 -1.37 -1.17 -0.32
C ASP A 246 -0.95 0.29 -0.06
N ASN A 247 -0.49 1.04 -1.07
CA ASN A 247 0.09 2.37 -0.87
C ASN A 247 -0.92 3.53 -0.88
N ALA A 248 -0.67 4.54 -0.05
CA ALA A 248 -1.26 5.86 -0.11
C ALA A 248 -0.83 6.64 -1.37
N GLY A 249 -1.36 7.86 -1.51
CA GLY A 249 -1.01 8.74 -2.61
C GLY A 249 -1.69 8.33 -3.92
N PHE A 250 -0.92 8.25 -5.02
CA PHE A 250 -1.53 8.03 -6.34
C PHE A 250 -2.16 6.64 -6.49
N GLU A 251 -1.61 5.62 -5.84
CA GLU A 251 -2.16 4.26 -5.89
C GLU A 251 -3.50 4.16 -5.15
N LEU A 252 -3.57 4.64 -3.90
CA LEU A 252 -4.83 4.82 -3.19
C LEU A 252 -5.84 5.63 -4.02
N TYR A 253 -5.41 6.71 -4.66
CA TYR A 253 -6.28 7.47 -5.53
C TYR A 253 -6.83 6.62 -6.70
N THR A 254 -6.01 5.80 -7.36
CA THR A 254 -6.48 4.87 -8.40
C THR A 254 -7.41 3.78 -7.87
N ASP A 255 -7.17 3.29 -6.65
CA ASP A 255 -8.08 2.34 -5.97
C ASP A 255 -9.45 2.98 -5.69
N LEU A 256 -9.48 4.26 -5.30
CA LEU A 256 -10.73 5.01 -5.11
C LEU A 256 -11.46 5.22 -6.44
N LEU A 257 -10.74 5.46 -7.55
CA LEU A 257 -11.35 5.53 -8.88
C LEU A 257 -11.92 4.15 -9.28
N TYR A 258 -11.19 3.07 -9.02
CA TYR A 258 -11.64 1.71 -9.30
C TYR A 258 -12.87 1.34 -8.48
N ALA A 259 -12.87 1.64 -7.18
CA ALA A 259 -14.03 1.47 -6.30
C ALA A 259 -15.26 2.24 -6.82
N SER A 260 -15.06 3.50 -7.24
CA SER A 260 -16.11 4.33 -7.83
C SER A 260 -16.66 3.70 -9.12
N TYR A 261 -15.78 3.23 -10.00
CA TYR A 261 -16.16 2.52 -11.22
C TYR A 261 -16.98 1.25 -10.93
N LEU A 262 -16.56 0.42 -9.96
CA LEU A 262 -17.27 -0.81 -9.58
C LEU A 262 -18.70 -0.53 -9.10
N LEU A 263 -18.90 0.56 -8.37
CA LEU A 263 -20.22 1.01 -7.90
C LEU A 263 -21.07 1.57 -9.04
N GLU A 264 -20.51 2.46 -9.85
CA GLU A 264 -21.22 3.14 -10.94
C GLU A 264 -21.57 2.20 -12.10
N SER A 265 -20.75 1.18 -12.34
CA SER A 265 -21.05 0.10 -13.29
C SER A 265 -22.12 -0.88 -12.79
N GLY A 266 -22.48 -0.83 -11.50
CA GLY A 266 -23.40 -1.77 -10.88
C GLY A 266 -22.87 -3.20 -10.79
N LEU A 267 -21.54 -3.37 -10.79
CA LEU A 267 -20.87 -4.65 -10.52
C LEU A 267 -20.95 -5.01 -9.04
N THR A 268 -21.08 -4.02 -8.16
CA THR A 268 -21.22 -4.20 -6.72
C THR A 268 -22.22 -3.19 -6.12
N THR A 269 -22.78 -3.46 -4.95
CA THR A 269 -23.61 -2.52 -4.17
C THR A 269 -22.80 -1.83 -3.07
N SER A 270 -21.68 -2.41 -2.64
CA SER A 270 -20.80 -1.82 -1.65
C SER A 270 -19.33 -2.15 -1.91
N VAL A 271 -18.46 -1.24 -1.51
CA VAL A 271 -17.01 -1.45 -1.47
C VAL A 271 -16.52 -1.16 -0.04
N VAL A 272 -15.69 -2.04 0.51
CA VAL A 272 -15.04 -1.84 1.80
C VAL A 272 -13.52 -1.78 1.60
N LEU A 273 -12.93 -0.68 2.06
CA LEU A 273 -11.48 -0.46 2.01
C LEU A 273 -10.85 -0.86 3.33
N HIS A 274 -9.81 -1.70 3.28
CA HIS A 274 -9.06 -2.14 4.46
C HIS A 274 -7.68 -1.48 4.46
N ALA A 275 -7.57 -0.41 5.25
CA ALA A 275 -6.31 0.30 5.50
C ALA A 275 -5.53 -0.29 6.68
N LYS A 276 -4.24 0.04 6.77
CA LYS A 276 -3.41 -0.32 7.93
C LYS A 276 -3.75 0.58 9.11
N CYS A 277 -3.72 0.05 10.33
CA CYS A 277 -4.15 0.79 11.53
C CYS A 277 -3.12 1.76 12.12
N PHE A 278 -1.93 1.87 11.52
CA PHE A 278 -0.84 2.79 11.88
C PHE A 278 0.17 2.84 10.72
N PRO A 279 1.14 3.77 10.74
CA PRO A 279 2.16 3.88 9.69
C PRO A 279 2.89 2.55 9.45
N TRP A 280 2.80 2.04 8.23
CA TRP A 280 3.24 0.68 7.89
C TRP A 280 3.94 0.70 6.53
N PHE A 281 5.01 -0.09 6.39
CA PHE A 281 5.71 -0.31 5.11
C PHE A 281 6.01 0.96 4.29
N VAL A 282 6.31 2.07 4.99
CA VAL A 282 6.56 3.41 4.46
C VAL A 282 5.33 4.06 3.83
N SER A 283 4.81 3.51 2.74
CA SER A 283 3.77 4.16 1.95
C SER A 283 2.39 3.60 2.18
N ASP A 284 2.21 2.54 2.99
CA ASP A 284 0.90 1.93 3.12
C ASP A 284 -0.16 2.91 3.63
N ALA A 285 -1.35 2.78 3.05
CA ALA A 285 -2.49 3.61 3.41
C ALA A 285 -2.99 3.33 4.82
N THR A 286 -3.21 4.40 5.57
CA THR A 286 -3.91 4.45 6.86
C THR A 286 -5.26 5.17 6.67
N PRO A 287 -6.21 5.05 7.61
CA PRO A 287 -7.48 5.78 7.54
C PRO A 287 -7.32 7.30 7.35
N GLU A 288 -6.27 7.90 7.90
CA GLU A 288 -5.96 9.32 7.78
C GLU A 288 -5.42 9.73 6.40
N ASP A 289 -5.04 8.76 5.55
CA ASP A 289 -4.60 9.03 4.17
C ASP A 289 -5.75 9.05 3.16
N ILE A 290 -6.91 8.48 3.51
CA ILE A 290 -8.13 8.40 2.68
C ILE A 290 -8.91 9.71 2.78
#